data_AF-A0A934MDY9-F1
#
_entry.id   AF-A0A934MDY9-F1
#
_cell.length_a   1.000
_cell.length_b   1.000
_cell.length_c   1.000
_cell.angle_alpha   90.00
_cell.angle_beta   90.00
_cell.angle_gamma   90.00
#
_symmetry.space_group_name_H-M   'P 1'
#
loop_
_entity.id
_entity.type
_entity.pdbx_description
1 polymer ?
#
loop_
_entity_poly.entity_id
_entity_poly.type
_entity_poly.pdbx_seq_one_letter_code
_entity_poly.pdbx_strand_id
1 'polypeptide(L)'
;MDIATLIPTFGSAAYTIAAFIVALSIIVAIHEYGHYIVGRWSGIHADVFSLGFGPVLFKRTDKRGTQWQIAALPFGGYVKFAGDANAASVGKAAAADTEDGKPARNTMHGAPLWARAATVAAGPVFNFILSFLIFAAVLLFRGVASDPLTIDEVRPLPNAVEGLQPGDRLLSIAGIETPPLEEMNGYIASLPVEPVLDYEILRGGAERVVQGAYPEPPLVGGITPQSAALDAGIERGDVITAINGREIFAFSQLREAVGASDGQPLDLTIWRPTEDGQGEELTLTMAPKRMDLPLPEGGFETRWLIGISGGLYFSPRTVTPGPFEAVSYGVEQTVYIVRSSLSGLYNMAVGAISSCNLRGPIGIAQTSGAMASQGATSFVWFIAVLSTAVGLLNLFPIPVLDGGHLVFHAYEAVRGKPPGDWALNVLMAIGLALLGTLMLFAIFNDLFCP
;
A
#
# COMPACT_ATOMS: atom_id res chain seq x y z
N MET A 1 28.01 -23.79 -12.54
CA MET A 1 27.09 -22.76 -12.04
C MET A 1 27.93 -21.55 -11.72
N ASP A 2 27.79 -20.48 -12.50
CA ASP A 2 28.61 -19.29 -12.34
C ASP A 2 28.15 -18.51 -11.11
N ILE A 3 29.06 -18.27 -10.16
CA ILE A 3 28.75 -17.54 -8.92
C ILE A 3 28.45 -16.07 -9.24
N ALA A 4 28.96 -15.54 -10.36
CA ALA A 4 28.73 -14.17 -10.78
C ALA A 4 27.27 -13.89 -11.17
N THR A 5 26.53 -14.88 -11.69
CA THR A 5 25.09 -14.73 -12.01
C THR A 5 24.18 -14.87 -10.79
N LEU A 6 24.71 -15.39 -9.68
CA LEU A 6 23.97 -15.53 -8.43
C LEU A 6 23.97 -14.23 -7.61
N ILE A 7 25.02 -13.41 -7.71
CA ILE A 7 25.18 -12.18 -6.90
C ILE A 7 24.04 -11.17 -7.13
N PRO A 8 23.59 -10.86 -8.36
CA PRO A 8 22.46 -9.94 -8.59
C PRO A 8 21.14 -10.47 -8.01
N THR A 9 20.91 -11.78 -8.15
CA THR A 9 19.69 -12.47 -7.66
C THR A 9 19.66 -12.57 -6.14
N PHE A 10 20.80 -12.81 -5.50
CA PHE A 10 20.90 -12.77 -4.03
C PHE A 10 20.79 -11.35 -3.49
N GLY A 11 21.33 -10.36 -4.21
CA GLY A 11 21.18 -8.95 -3.87
C GLY A 11 19.73 -8.49 -3.91
N SER A 12 18.97 -8.86 -4.95
CA SER A 12 17.55 -8.52 -5.09
C SER A 12 16.68 -9.24 -4.05
N ALA A 13 16.96 -10.51 -3.74
CA ALA A 13 16.23 -11.25 -2.71
C ALA A 13 16.51 -10.69 -1.30
N ALA A 14 17.77 -10.42 -0.95
CA ALA A 14 18.13 -9.83 0.33
C ALA A 14 17.52 -8.43 0.49
N TYR A 15 17.52 -7.62 -0.57
CA TYR A 15 16.86 -6.32 -0.59
C TYR A 15 15.35 -6.43 -0.35
N THR A 16 14.68 -7.36 -1.04
CA THR A 16 13.24 -7.61 -0.89
C THR A 16 12.90 -8.02 0.54
N ILE A 17 13.68 -8.93 1.12
CA ILE A 17 13.51 -9.37 2.51
C ILE A 17 13.76 -8.20 3.48
N ALA A 18 14.80 -7.39 3.26
CA ALA A 18 15.09 -6.23 4.10
C ALA A 18 13.95 -5.20 4.05
N ALA A 19 13.46 -4.86 2.85
CA ALA A 19 12.33 -3.94 2.68
C ALA A 19 11.07 -4.47 3.37
N PHE A 20 10.76 -5.76 3.21
CA PHE A 20 9.65 -6.42 3.90
C PHE A 20 9.79 -6.35 5.44
N ILE A 21 10.97 -6.68 5.97
CA ILE A 21 11.25 -6.63 7.41
C ILE A 21 11.09 -5.20 7.94
N VAL A 22 11.60 -4.19 7.23
CA VAL A 22 11.47 -2.78 7.61
C VAL A 22 10.01 -2.36 7.65
N ALA A 23 9.26 -2.62 6.57
CA ALA A 23 7.83 -2.27 6.50
C ALA A 23 7.03 -2.95 7.63
N LEU A 24 7.21 -4.26 7.81
CA LEU A 24 6.50 -5.02 8.85
C LEU A 24 6.90 -4.57 10.26
N SER A 25 8.19 -4.31 10.51
CA SER A 25 8.66 -3.85 11.81
C SER A 25 8.07 -2.51 12.21
N ILE A 26 7.95 -1.57 11.27
CA ILE A 26 7.33 -0.26 11.52
C ILE A 26 5.85 -0.43 11.88
N ILE A 27 5.10 -1.21 11.09
CA ILE A 27 3.66 -1.40 11.30
C ILE A 27 3.41 -2.08 12.64
N VAL A 28 4.13 -3.18 12.91
CA VAL A 28 3.96 -3.92 14.17
C VAL A 28 4.40 -3.07 15.36
N ALA A 29 5.52 -2.35 15.28
CA ALA A 29 5.96 -1.50 16.39
C ALA A 29 4.90 -0.45 16.75
N ILE A 30 4.26 0.17 15.76
CA ILE A 30 3.20 1.17 16.01
C ILE A 30 1.94 0.52 16.57
N HIS A 31 1.55 -0.64 16.06
CA HIS A 31 0.44 -1.43 16.57
C HIS A 31 0.64 -1.78 18.06
N GLU A 32 1.77 -2.41 18.40
CA GLU A 32 2.12 -2.75 19.77
C GLU A 32 2.23 -1.50 20.65
N TYR A 33 2.76 -0.40 20.10
CA TYR A 33 2.84 0.87 20.82
C TYR A 33 1.46 1.40 21.21
N GLY A 34 0.46 1.21 20.35
CA GLY A 34 -0.94 1.52 20.64
C GLY A 34 -1.45 0.79 21.88
N HIS A 35 -1.30 -0.54 21.93
CA HIS A 35 -1.64 -1.33 23.12
C HIS A 35 -0.88 -0.81 24.35
N TYR A 36 0.44 -0.67 24.24
CA TYR A 36 1.30 -0.23 25.34
C TYR A 36 0.85 1.10 25.93
N ILE A 37 0.69 2.13 25.09
CA ILE A 37 0.45 3.50 25.59
C ILE A 37 -0.95 3.64 26.19
N VAL A 38 -1.97 3.05 25.55
CA VAL A 38 -3.35 3.13 26.05
C VAL A 38 -3.55 2.25 27.29
N GLY A 39 -2.93 1.07 27.34
CA GLY A 39 -2.92 0.24 28.54
C GLY A 39 -2.30 0.98 29.73
N ARG A 40 -1.16 1.64 29.49
CA ARG A 40 -0.49 2.46 30.50
C ARG A 40 -1.33 3.65 30.95
N TRP A 41 -1.95 4.39 30.04
CA TRP A 41 -2.84 5.50 30.38
C TRP A 41 -4.10 5.04 31.14
N SER A 42 -4.54 3.81 30.89
CA SER A 42 -5.70 3.20 31.56
C SER A 42 -5.36 2.55 32.92
N GLY A 43 -4.10 2.63 33.34
CA GLY A 43 -3.59 2.15 34.62
C GLY A 43 -3.09 0.69 34.61
N ILE A 44 -3.01 0.04 33.45
CA ILE A 44 -2.49 -1.32 33.29
C ILE A 44 -0.97 -1.27 33.16
N HIS A 45 -0.26 -2.06 33.96
CA HIS A 45 1.20 -2.10 33.90
C HIS A 45 1.66 -3.01 32.75
N ALA A 46 2.56 -2.51 31.91
CA ALA A 46 3.21 -3.29 30.86
C ALA A 46 4.60 -3.75 31.33
N ASP A 47 4.82 -5.06 31.39
CA ASP A 47 6.08 -5.66 31.83
C ASP A 47 7.11 -5.71 30.70
N VAL A 48 6.67 -6.08 29.51
CA VAL A 48 7.55 -6.26 28.34
C VAL A 48 6.91 -5.62 27.12
N PHE A 49 7.71 -4.85 26.39
CA PHE A 49 7.43 -4.43 25.03
C PHE A 49 8.45 -5.13 24.12
N SER A 50 7.98 -6.02 23.26
CA SER A 50 8.84 -6.81 22.38
C SER A 50 8.56 -6.48 20.91
N LEU A 51 9.59 -6.06 20.20
CA LEU A 51 9.59 -6.07 18.74
C LEU A 51 10.24 -7.38 18.28
N GLY A 52 9.46 -8.25 17.67
CA GLY A 52 9.83 -9.58 17.27
C GLY A 52 9.55 -10.67 18.31
N PHE A 53 9.80 -11.92 17.90
CA PHE A 53 9.68 -13.13 18.72
C PHE A 53 11.02 -13.88 18.86
N GLY A 54 11.07 -14.82 19.81
CA GLY A 54 12.21 -15.73 20.00
C GLY A 54 13.32 -15.14 20.87
N PRO A 55 14.58 -15.56 20.66
CA PRO A 55 15.72 -15.10 21.46
C PRO A 55 15.87 -13.58 21.43
N VAL A 56 16.02 -12.99 22.62
CA VAL A 56 16.18 -11.55 22.80
C VAL A 56 17.59 -11.15 22.41
N LEU A 57 17.72 -10.28 21.41
CA LEU A 57 19.00 -9.74 20.93
C LEU A 57 19.43 -8.54 21.76
N PHE A 58 18.49 -7.67 22.07
CA PHE A 58 18.72 -6.47 22.87
C PHE A 58 17.57 -6.25 23.84
N LYS A 59 17.87 -5.84 25.07
CA LYS A 59 16.86 -5.46 26.06
C LYS A 59 17.31 -4.29 26.92
N ARG A 60 16.36 -3.44 27.29
CA ARG A 60 16.54 -2.30 28.19
C ARG A 60 15.28 -2.06 29.00
N THR A 61 15.42 -1.97 30.32
CA THR A 61 14.32 -1.58 31.20
C THR A 61 14.25 -0.07 31.31
N ASP A 62 13.05 0.50 31.13
CA ASP A 62 12.82 1.93 31.32
C ASP A 62 12.62 2.32 32.80
N LYS A 63 12.53 3.61 33.08
CA LYS A 63 12.29 4.14 34.44
C LYS A 63 10.93 3.72 35.02
N ARG A 64 10.03 3.22 34.19
CA ARG A 64 8.64 2.85 34.54
C ARG A 64 8.49 1.35 34.77
N GLY A 65 9.58 0.58 34.65
CA GLY A 65 9.64 -0.86 34.89
C GLY A 65 9.33 -1.72 33.66
N THR A 66 9.13 -1.13 32.48
CA THR A 66 8.88 -1.89 31.25
C THR A 66 10.20 -2.31 30.61
N GLN A 67 10.36 -3.60 30.30
CA GLN A 67 11.47 -4.13 29.51
C GLN A 67 11.18 -3.94 28.02
N TRP A 68 11.91 -3.03 27.38
CA TRP A 68 11.93 -2.86 25.93
C TRP A 68 12.92 -3.84 25.34
N GLN A 69 12.48 -4.69 24.40
CA GLN A 69 13.34 -5.69 23.79
C GLN A 69 13.15 -5.81 22.29
N ILE A 70 14.23 -6.20 21.61
CA ILE A 70 14.25 -6.57 20.19
C ILE A 70 14.65 -8.04 20.14
N ALA A 71 13.82 -8.87 19.52
CA ALA A 71 14.04 -10.30 19.38
C ALA A 71 14.42 -10.68 17.95
N ALA A 72 14.95 -11.89 17.77
CA ALA A 72 15.58 -12.30 16.51
C ALA A 72 14.60 -12.45 15.33
N LEU A 73 13.33 -12.77 15.57
CA LEU A 73 12.34 -13.00 14.51
C LEU A 73 11.46 -11.75 14.32
N PRO A 74 11.60 -10.98 13.21
CA PRO A 74 10.92 -9.70 13.03
C PRO A 74 9.47 -9.81 12.50
N PHE A 75 8.86 -11.00 12.56
CA PHE A 75 7.55 -11.27 11.96
C PHE A 75 6.36 -10.87 12.84
N GLY A 76 6.59 -10.10 13.90
CA GLY A 76 5.55 -9.62 14.79
C GLY A 76 6.14 -8.95 16.04
N GLY A 77 5.34 -8.87 17.09
CA GLY A 77 5.67 -8.20 18.34
C GLY A 77 4.61 -8.53 19.38
N TYR A 78 4.82 -8.09 20.61
CA TYR A 78 3.80 -8.19 21.66
C TYR A 78 4.08 -7.20 22.79
N VAL A 79 3.01 -6.82 23.48
CA VAL A 79 3.08 -6.19 24.80
C VAL A 79 2.58 -7.18 25.85
N LYS A 80 3.45 -7.54 26.80
CA LYS A 80 3.05 -8.34 27.96
C LYS A 80 2.58 -7.41 29.07
N PHE A 81 1.30 -7.48 29.43
CA PHE A 81 0.79 -6.76 30.60
C PHE A 81 0.89 -7.61 31.86
N ALA A 82 0.94 -6.94 33.01
CA ALA A 82 0.98 -7.60 34.30
C ALA A 82 -0.24 -8.52 34.47
N GLY A 83 -0.01 -9.74 34.94
CA GLY A 83 -1.05 -10.76 35.06
C GLY A 83 -1.40 -11.51 33.77
N ASP A 84 -0.80 -11.20 32.61
CA ASP A 84 -0.94 -12.04 31.40
C ASP A 84 -0.02 -13.26 31.50
N ALA A 85 -0.59 -14.45 31.30
CA ALA A 85 0.13 -15.71 31.43
C ALA A 85 1.20 -15.93 30.33
N ASN A 86 1.01 -15.41 29.10
CA ASN A 86 1.97 -15.53 28.00
C ASN A 86 1.71 -14.52 26.87
N ALA A 87 2.77 -14.20 26.11
CA ALA A 87 2.80 -13.30 24.95
C ALA A 87 1.99 -13.76 23.72
N ALA A 88 1.55 -15.02 23.71
CA ALA A 88 0.60 -15.57 22.76
C ALA A 88 -0.46 -16.27 23.61
N SER A 89 -1.71 -15.84 23.52
CA SER A 89 -2.82 -16.45 24.28
C SER A 89 -3.23 -17.80 23.70
N VAL A 90 -2.28 -18.74 23.61
CA VAL A 90 -2.51 -20.15 23.30
C VAL A 90 -1.90 -21.00 24.39
N GLY A 91 -2.76 -21.59 25.23
CA GLY A 91 -2.42 -22.73 26.06
C GLY A 91 -2.00 -22.42 27.50
N LYS A 92 -2.78 -23.00 28.43
CA LYS A 92 -2.68 -23.01 29.90
C LYS A 92 -2.96 -21.69 30.62
N ALA A 93 -4.23 -21.55 31.00
CA ALA A 93 -4.60 -21.03 32.31
C ALA A 93 -4.01 -21.98 33.39
N ALA A 94 -2.74 -21.78 33.75
CA ALA A 94 -2.27 -22.22 35.05
C ALA A 94 -2.65 -21.11 36.05
N ALA A 95 -3.13 -21.53 37.21
CA ALA A 95 -3.70 -20.68 38.26
C ALA A 95 -2.92 -19.37 38.45
N ALA A 96 -3.69 -18.28 38.49
CA ALA A 96 -3.21 -16.97 38.87
C ALA A 96 -2.68 -17.02 40.31
N ASP A 97 -1.39 -17.29 40.46
CA ASP A 97 -0.65 -16.74 41.57
C ASP A 97 -0.27 -15.31 41.20
N THR A 98 -0.65 -14.38 42.06
CA THR A 98 -0.24 -12.98 42.09
C THR A 98 1.28 -12.87 42.32
N GLU A 99 2.11 -13.43 41.43
CA GLU A 99 3.57 -13.46 41.58
C GLU A 99 4.23 -12.09 41.36
N ASP A 100 3.56 -11.13 40.70
CA ASP A 100 4.19 -9.85 40.36
C ASP A 100 4.12 -8.77 41.44
N GLY A 101 3.46 -9.02 42.58
CA GLY A 101 3.30 -8.04 43.67
C GLY A 101 2.56 -6.74 43.29
N LYS A 102 1.97 -6.68 42.09
CA LYS A 102 1.23 -5.52 41.56
C LYS A 102 -0.25 -5.58 41.98
N PRO A 103 -0.88 -4.42 42.28
CA PRO A 103 -2.31 -4.38 42.59
C PRO A 103 -3.16 -4.98 41.47
N ALA A 104 -4.22 -5.71 41.80
CA ALA A 104 -5.10 -6.34 40.81
C ALA A 104 -5.65 -5.36 39.77
N ARG A 105 -5.94 -4.11 40.15
CA ARG A 105 -6.40 -3.06 39.20
C ARG A 105 -5.39 -2.75 38.08
N ASN A 106 -4.11 -3.03 38.32
CA ASN A 106 -3.00 -2.74 37.41
C ASN A 106 -2.65 -3.94 36.53
N THR A 107 -3.32 -5.08 36.71
CA THR A 107 -3.19 -6.26 35.84
C THR A 107 -4.23 -6.21 34.73
N MET A 108 -3.96 -6.88 33.61
CA MET A 108 -4.89 -6.92 32.48
C MET A 108 -6.25 -7.48 32.93
N HIS A 109 -6.25 -8.65 33.58
CA HIS A 109 -7.49 -9.30 34.05
C HIS A 109 -8.24 -8.54 35.15
N GLY A 110 -7.54 -7.82 36.04
CA GLY A 110 -8.18 -7.08 37.14
C GLY A 110 -8.56 -5.64 36.79
N ALA A 111 -8.21 -5.15 35.58
CA ALA A 111 -8.65 -3.88 35.07
C ALA A 111 -10.15 -3.89 34.68
N PRO A 112 -10.87 -2.76 34.83
CA PRO A 112 -12.26 -2.62 34.43
C PRO A 112 -12.36 -2.82 32.93
N LEU A 113 -13.52 -3.32 32.51
CA LEU A 113 -13.76 -3.75 31.13
C LEU A 113 -13.44 -2.68 30.09
N TRP A 114 -13.78 -1.42 30.37
CA TRP A 114 -13.49 -0.31 29.46
C TRP A 114 -11.99 -0.12 29.22
N ALA A 115 -11.16 -0.33 30.25
CA ALA A 115 -9.70 -0.17 30.18
C ALA A 115 -9.10 -1.29 29.34
N ARG A 116 -9.54 -2.54 29.55
CA ARG A 116 -9.13 -3.68 28.73
C ARG A 116 -9.55 -3.51 27.27
N ALA A 117 -10.81 -3.14 27.03
CA ALA A 117 -11.34 -2.94 25.69
C ALA A 117 -10.62 -1.79 24.97
N ALA A 118 -10.39 -0.66 25.62
CA ALA A 118 -9.63 0.45 25.04
C ALA A 118 -8.19 0.06 24.71
N THR A 119 -7.54 -0.72 25.58
CA THR A 119 -6.17 -1.21 25.36
C THR A 119 -6.10 -2.12 24.14
N VAL A 120 -7.03 -3.07 24.00
CA VAL A 120 -7.09 -3.97 22.84
C VAL A 120 -7.44 -3.20 21.55
N ALA A 121 -8.40 -2.28 21.59
CA ALA A 121 -8.75 -1.50 20.40
C ALA A 121 -7.64 -0.54 19.96
N ALA A 122 -6.72 -0.17 20.86
CA ALA A 122 -5.68 0.82 20.57
C ALA A 122 -4.68 0.37 19.50
N GLY A 123 -4.33 -0.92 19.43
CA GLY A 123 -3.38 -1.40 18.42
C GLY A 123 -3.87 -1.13 16.99
N PRO A 124 -5.05 -1.63 16.59
CA PRO A 124 -5.63 -1.34 15.27
C PRO A 124 -5.84 0.16 15.02
N VAL A 125 -6.27 0.92 16.04
CA VAL A 125 -6.46 2.37 15.93
C VAL A 125 -5.15 3.10 15.63
N PHE A 126 -4.04 2.70 16.24
CA PHE A 126 -2.72 3.31 15.98
C PHE A 126 -2.20 3.01 14.59
N ASN A 127 -2.55 1.86 13.99
CA ASN A 127 -2.28 1.61 12.57
C ASN A 127 -3.05 2.58 11.67
N PHE A 128 -4.34 2.83 11.93
CA PHE A 128 -5.08 3.83 11.16
C PHE A 128 -4.50 5.24 11.33
N ILE A 129 -4.06 5.61 12.54
CA ILE A 129 -3.39 6.89 12.80
C ILE A 129 -2.08 6.98 11.99
N LEU A 130 -1.28 5.92 11.95
CA LEU A 130 -0.04 5.87 11.16
C LEU A 130 -0.33 6.11 9.68
N SER A 131 -1.29 5.37 9.12
CA SER A 131 -1.66 5.49 7.71
C SER A 131 -2.11 6.90 7.35
N PHE A 132 -3.03 7.44 8.14
CA PHE A 132 -3.54 8.80 8.00
C PHE A 132 -2.41 9.84 8.00
N LEU A 133 -1.50 9.75 8.98
CA LEU A 133 -0.37 10.68 9.09
C LEU A 133 0.60 10.55 7.92
N ILE A 134 0.87 9.33 7.46
CA ILE A 134 1.74 9.10 6.30
C ILE A 134 1.10 9.67 5.04
N PHE A 135 -0.18 9.41 4.76
CA PHE A 135 -0.85 9.96 3.59
C PHE A 135 -0.84 11.50 3.58
N ALA A 136 -1.13 12.12 4.73
CA ALA A 136 -1.04 13.57 4.88
C ALA A 136 0.39 14.10 4.65
N ALA A 137 1.40 13.43 5.22
CA ALA A 137 2.80 13.80 5.05
C ALA A 137 3.28 13.63 3.59
N VAL A 138 2.85 12.58 2.91
CA VAL A 138 3.17 12.34 1.49
C VAL A 138 2.55 13.44 0.62
N LEU A 139 1.32 13.88 0.90
CA LEU A 139 0.70 14.99 0.18
C LEU A 139 1.45 16.31 0.42
N LEU A 140 1.83 16.59 1.67
CA LEU A 140 2.63 17.78 2.01
C LEU A 140 3.99 17.78 1.30
N PHE A 141 4.62 16.61 1.16
CA PHE A 141 5.90 16.45 0.50
C PHE A 141 5.80 16.54 -1.03
N ARG A 142 4.79 15.89 -1.63
CA ARG A 142 4.56 15.88 -3.08
C ARG A 142 3.99 17.21 -3.60
N GLY A 143 3.22 17.88 -2.76
CA GLY A 143 2.41 19.03 -3.15
C GLY A 143 1.18 18.65 -3.97
N VAL A 144 0.32 19.63 -4.19
CA VAL A 144 -0.81 19.57 -5.12
C VAL A 144 -0.50 20.44 -6.32
N ALA A 145 -1.06 20.13 -7.49
CA ALA A 145 -0.82 20.93 -8.68
C ALA A 145 -1.31 22.37 -8.47
N SER A 146 -0.51 23.33 -8.96
CA SER A 146 -0.85 24.73 -8.95
C SER A 146 -2.02 25.02 -9.88
N ASP A 147 -2.90 25.91 -9.43
CA ASP A 147 -3.93 26.55 -10.24
C ASP A 147 -3.58 28.04 -10.33
N PRO A 148 -3.30 28.60 -11.52
CA PRO A 148 -3.44 28.02 -12.87
C PRO A 148 -2.38 26.96 -13.21
N LEU A 149 -2.76 25.97 -14.03
CA LEU A 149 -1.89 24.86 -14.45
C LEU A 149 -0.61 25.39 -15.12
N THR A 150 0.48 25.32 -14.38
CA THR A 150 1.80 25.79 -14.83
C THR A 150 2.71 24.59 -15.00
N ILE A 151 3.45 24.54 -16.10
CA ILE A 151 4.41 23.48 -16.38
C ILE A 151 5.66 23.66 -15.50
N ASP A 152 6.11 22.58 -14.87
CA ASP A 152 7.37 22.54 -14.12
C ASP A 152 8.48 21.89 -14.94
N GLU A 153 8.20 20.69 -15.46
CA GLU A 153 9.13 19.91 -16.26
C GLU A 153 8.41 19.30 -17.46
N VAL A 154 9.10 19.23 -18.61
CA VAL A 154 8.64 18.48 -19.78
C VAL A 154 9.47 17.20 -19.85
N ARG A 155 8.80 16.05 -19.85
CA ARG A 155 9.44 14.75 -19.88
C ARG A 155 9.96 14.44 -21.28
N PRO A 156 11.14 13.82 -21.40
CA PRO A 156 11.67 13.45 -22.69
C PRO A 156 10.78 12.39 -23.34
N LEU A 157 10.57 12.54 -24.64
CA LEU A 157 9.79 11.63 -25.46
C LEU A 157 10.54 11.40 -26.78
N PRO A 158 10.47 10.20 -27.36
CA PRO A 158 11.07 9.92 -28.65
C PRO A 158 10.40 10.78 -29.73
N ASN A 159 11.21 11.49 -30.53
CA ASN A 159 10.75 12.31 -31.66
C ASN A 159 9.71 13.38 -31.30
N ALA A 160 9.67 13.85 -30.05
CA ALA A 160 8.66 14.81 -29.63
C ALA A 160 8.92 16.24 -30.12
N VAL A 161 7.82 16.95 -30.35
CA VAL A 161 7.83 18.36 -30.73
C VAL A 161 8.14 19.22 -29.50
N GLU A 162 9.27 19.91 -29.50
CA GLU A 162 9.73 20.75 -28.38
C GLU A 162 9.05 22.13 -28.36
N GLY A 163 7.74 22.16 -28.10
CA GLY A 163 7.00 23.43 -27.95
C GLY A 163 6.89 23.94 -26.51
N LEU A 164 6.55 23.05 -25.58
CA LEU A 164 6.33 23.38 -24.17
C LEU A 164 7.64 23.57 -23.42
N GLN A 165 7.64 24.50 -22.46
CA GLN A 165 8.81 24.85 -21.65
C GLN A 165 8.42 24.98 -20.17
N PRO A 166 9.34 24.70 -19.24
CA PRO A 166 9.18 25.05 -17.83
C PRO A 166 8.74 26.50 -17.63
N GLY A 167 7.69 26.70 -16.82
CA GLY A 167 7.10 28.00 -16.53
C GLY A 167 5.95 28.44 -17.45
N ASP A 168 5.67 27.69 -18.52
CA ASP A 168 4.48 27.93 -19.33
C ASP A 168 3.21 27.70 -18.51
N ARG A 169 2.27 28.65 -18.60
CA ARG A 169 0.92 28.43 -18.07
C ARG A 169 0.02 27.93 -19.18
N LEU A 170 -0.61 26.79 -18.99
CA LEU A 170 -1.47 26.18 -19.98
C LEU A 170 -2.86 26.81 -19.95
N LEU A 171 -3.35 27.24 -21.11
CA LEU A 171 -4.68 27.86 -21.28
C LEU A 171 -5.65 26.88 -21.96
N SER A 172 -5.25 26.29 -23.08
CA SER A 172 -6.07 25.33 -23.83
C SER A 172 -5.20 24.31 -24.57
N ILE A 173 -5.77 23.15 -24.88
CA ILE A 173 -5.18 22.14 -25.79
C ILE A 173 -6.19 21.85 -26.88
N ALA A 174 -5.77 21.92 -28.14
CA ALA A 174 -6.63 21.76 -29.30
C ALA A 174 -7.87 22.68 -29.27
N GLY A 175 -7.73 23.90 -28.72
CA GLY A 175 -8.79 24.89 -28.58
C GLY A 175 -9.82 24.61 -27.48
N ILE A 176 -9.60 23.58 -26.64
CA ILE A 176 -10.47 23.27 -25.48
C ILE A 176 -9.77 23.80 -24.23
N GLU A 177 -10.44 24.65 -23.46
CA GLU A 177 -9.88 25.25 -22.23
C GLU A 177 -9.50 24.17 -21.22
N THR A 178 -8.31 24.35 -20.62
CA THR A 178 -7.77 23.36 -19.68
C THR A 178 -8.46 23.48 -18.32
N PRO A 179 -9.08 22.41 -17.80
CA PRO A 179 -9.72 22.47 -16.49
C PRO A 179 -8.69 22.33 -15.35
N PRO A 180 -9.11 22.50 -14.10
CA PRO A 180 -8.33 22.06 -12.94
C PRO A 180 -7.91 20.58 -13.07
N LEU A 181 -6.80 20.21 -12.41
CA LEU A 181 -6.21 18.88 -12.58
C LEU A 181 -7.16 17.73 -12.20
N GLU A 182 -8.11 17.96 -11.30
CA GLU A 182 -9.11 16.96 -10.88
C GLU A 182 -10.00 16.47 -12.05
N GLU A 183 -10.25 17.32 -13.05
CA GLU A 183 -11.08 17.02 -14.22
C GLU A 183 -10.25 16.61 -15.45
N MET A 184 -8.92 16.57 -15.31
CA MET A 184 -7.98 16.34 -16.41
C MET A 184 -8.23 15.03 -17.17
N ASN A 185 -8.63 13.96 -16.48
CA ASN A 185 -8.88 12.67 -17.12
C ASN A 185 -10.05 12.71 -18.11
N GLY A 186 -11.16 13.37 -17.73
CA GLY A 186 -12.32 13.54 -18.61
C GLY A 186 -12.02 14.48 -19.77
N TYR A 187 -11.23 15.52 -19.49
CA TYR A 187 -10.76 16.47 -20.49
C TYR A 187 -9.87 15.83 -21.55
N ILE A 188 -8.85 15.05 -21.17
CA ILE A 188 -7.97 14.34 -22.13
C ILE A 188 -8.79 13.42 -23.03
N ALA A 189 -9.80 12.73 -22.50
CA ALA A 189 -10.67 11.86 -23.29
C ALA A 189 -11.52 12.61 -24.32
N SER A 190 -11.68 13.94 -24.18
CA SER A 190 -12.42 14.79 -25.12
C SER A 190 -11.56 15.40 -26.23
N LEU A 191 -10.23 15.35 -26.09
CA LEU A 191 -9.30 15.90 -27.07
C LEU A 191 -9.27 15.07 -28.37
N PRO A 192 -8.96 15.69 -29.51
CA PRO A 192 -8.68 14.94 -30.74
C PRO A 192 -7.44 14.05 -30.54
N VAL A 193 -7.54 12.80 -30.98
CA VAL A 193 -6.46 11.80 -30.85
C VAL A 193 -5.50 11.94 -32.04
N GLU A 194 -4.60 12.92 -31.94
CA GLU A 194 -3.56 13.20 -32.91
C GLU A 194 -2.17 13.21 -32.23
N PRO A 195 -1.08 12.83 -32.93
CA PRO A 195 0.26 12.76 -32.34
C PRO A 195 0.77 14.12 -31.84
N VAL A 196 0.36 15.20 -32.51
CA VAL A 196 0.76 16.58 -32.21
C VAL A 196 -0.50 17.42 -32.11
N LEU A 197 -0.62 18.18 -31.03
CA LEU A 197 -1.71 19.11 -30.79
C LEU A 197 -1.17 20.53 -30.62
N ASP A 198 -2.04 21.51 -30.86
CA ASP A 198 -1.79 22.91 -30.55
C ASP A 198 -2.08 23.18 -29.07
N TYR A 199 -1.12 23.80 -28.39
CA TYR A 199 -1.17 24.21 -26.99
C TYR A 199 -1.18 25.73 -26.94
N GLU A 200 -2.25 26.31 -26.39
CA GLU A 200 -2.29 27.72 -26.06
C GLU A 200 -1.70 27.92 -24.66
N ILE A 201 -0.64 28.73 -24.60
CA ILE A 201 0.12 28.97 -23.38
C ILE A 201 0.32 30.45 -23.13
N LEU A 202 0.52 30.82 -21.88
CA LEU A 202 1.01 32.13 -21.48
C LEU A 202 2.49 32.01 -21.08
N ARG A 203 3.39 32.55 -21.92
CA ARG A 203 4.85 32.57 -21.69
C ARG A 203 5.36 34.00 -21.64
N GLY A 204 5.89 34.41 -20.48
CA GLY A 204 6.39 35.78 -20.27
C GLY A 204 5.31 36.86 -20.39
N GLY A 205 4.06 36.53 -20.06
CA GLY A 205 2.91 37.45 -20.13
C GLY A 205 2.29 37.63 -21.52
N ALA A 206 2.77 36.89 -22.53
CA ALA A 206 2.20 36.87 -23.87
C ALA A 206 1.59 35.49 -24.17
N GLU A 207 0.40 35.48 -24.74
CA GLU A 207 -0.25 34.27 -25.25
C GLU A 207 0.47 33.79 -26.51
N ARG A 208 0.69 32.48 -26.61
CA ARG A 208 1.36 31.82 -27.73
C ARG A 208 0.69 30.49 -28.01
N VAL A 209 0.65 30.13 -29.29
CA VAL A 209 0.34 28.76 -29.71
C VAL A 209 1.64 28.04 -29.97
N VAL A 210 1.84 26.89 -29.33
CA VAL A 210 2.99 26.01 -29.55
C VAL A 210 2.50 24.60 -29.85
N GLN A 211 3.27 23.83 -30.60
CA GLN A 211 2.94 22.43 -30.88
C GLN A 211 3.56 21.52 -29.82
N GLY A 212 2.83 20.51 -29.39
CA GLY A 212 3.30 19.53 -28.41
C GLY A 212 2.74 18.14 -28.68
N ALA A 213 3.34 17.13 -28.05
CA ALA A 213 2.86 15.75 -28.14
C ALA A 213 1.43 15.61 -27.57
N TYR A 214 0.77 14.49 -27.84
CA TYR A 214 -0.49 14.15 -27.15
C TYR A 214 -0.29 14.16 -25.61
N PRO A 215 -1.21 14.75 -24.79
CA PRO A 215 -0.96 15.02 -23.37
C PRO A 215 -0.61 13.79 -22.54
N GLU A 216 -1.25 12.66 -22.81
CA GLU A 216 -1.02 11.39 -22.13
C GLU A 216 -0.42 10.37 -23.10
N PRO A 217 0.90 10.46 -23.39
CA PRO A 217 1.56 9.48 -24.23
C PRO A 217 1.62 8.12 -23.53
N PRO A 218 2.00 7.05 -24.24
CA PRO A 218 2.25 5.72 -23.66
C PRO A 218 3.54 5.65 -22.81
N LEU A 219 3.74 6.65 -21.95
CA LEU A 219 4.85 6.79 -21.01
C LEU A 219 4.56 6.02 -19.71
N VAL A 220 5.56 5.26 -19.26
CA VAL A 220 5.51 4.48 -18.02
C VAL A 220 5.80 5.40 -16.82
N GLY A 221 4.74 5.91 -16.20
CA GLY A 221 4.81 6.73 -14.99
C GLY A 221 5.07 5.93 -13.71
N GLY A 222 4.57 4.71 -13.64
CA GLY A 222 4.74 3.78 -12.52
C GLY A 222 4.33 2.36 -12.89
N ILE A 223 4.85 1.38 -12.17
CA ILE A 223 4.68 -0.05 -12.48
C ILE A 223 4.08 -0.75 -11.27
N THR A 224 2.96 -1.45 -11.48
CA THR A 224 2.31 -2.27 -10.48
C THR A 224 3.18 -3.50 -10.17
N PRO A 225 3.46 -3.82 -8.89
CA PRO A 225 4.18 -5.03 -8.53
C PRO A 225 3.50 -6.30 -9.03
N GLN A 226 4.31 -7.32 -9.37
CA GLN A 226 3.85 -8.61 -9.90
C GLN A 226 3.04 -8.51 -11.22
N SER A 227 3.14 -7.38 -11.91
CA SER A 227 2.48 -7.17 -13.18
C SER A 227 3.27 -7.78 -14.34
N ALA A 228 2.58 -7.99 -15.47
CA ALA A 228 3.22 -8.47 -16.67
C ALA A 228 4.30 -7.49 -17.19
N ALA A 229 4.13 -6.18 -16.98
CA ALA A 229 5.14 -5.18 -17.36
C ALA A 229 6.42 -5.32 -16.53
N LEU A 230 6.27 -5.52 -15.21
CA LEU A 230 7.42 -5.76 -14.34
C LEU A 230 8.16 -7.05 -14.74
N ASP A 231 7.42 -8.11 -15.02
CA ASP A 231 7.99 -9.41 -15.43
C ASP A 231 8.72 -9.31 -16.80
N ALA A 232 8.24 -8.43 -17.68
CA ALA A 232 8.85 -8.16 -18.99
C ALA A 232 10.09 -7.26 -18.92
N GLY A 233 10.42 -6.70 -17.74
CA GLY A 233 11.57 -5.81 -17.57
C GLY A 233 11.31 -4.37 -18.03
N ILE A 234 10.05 -3.95 -18.11
CA ILE A 234 9.69 -2.54 -18.33
C ILE A 234 10.09 -1.73 -17.10
N GLU A 235 10.60 -0.53 -17.34
CA GLU A 235 11.09 0.38 -16.31
C GLU A 235 10.33 1.71 -16.33
N ARG A 236 10.36 2.42 -15.20
CA ARG A 236 9.76 3.75 -15.10
C ARG A 236 10.51 4.71 -16.03
N GLY A 237 9.78 5.43 -16.85
CA GLY A 237 10.33 6.34 -17.85
C GLY A 237 10.35 5.76 -19.27
N ASP A 238 10.14 4.45 -19.45
CA ASP A 238 9.97 3.86 -20.78
C ASP A 238 8.78 4.48 -21.50
N VAL A 239 8.86 4.63 -22.83
CA VAL A 239 7.76 5.07 -23.70
C VAL A 239 7.47 3.97 -24.68
N ILE A 240 6.25 3.41 -24.67
CA ILE A 240 5.87 2.35 -25.62
C ILE A 240 5.49 3.00 -26.95
N THR A 241 6.34 2.87 -27.96
CA THR A 241 6.17 3.53 -29.27
C THR A 241 5.39 2.70 -30.27
N ALA A 242 5.35 1.38 -30.12
CA ALA A 242 4.56 0.51 -30.98
C ALA A 242 4.09 -0.77 -30.28
N ILE A 243 3.01 -1.35 -30.80
CA ILE A 243 2.44 -2.64 -30.37
C ILE A 243 2.19 -3.49 -31.61
N ASN A 244 2.78 -4.69 -31.66
CA ASN A 244 2.70 -5.61 -32.80
C ASN A 244 3.04 -4.91 -34.13
N GLY A 245 4.06 -4.05 -34.12
CA GLY A 245 4.52 -3.25 -35.26
C GLY A 245 3.61 -2.09 -35.66
N ARG A 246 2.53 -1.80 -34.91
CA ARG A 246 1.69 -0.60 -35.11
C ARG A 246 2.12 0.51 -34.16
N GLU A 247 2.49 1.66 -34.70
CA GLU A 247 2.87 2.83 -33.91
C GLU A 247 1.70 3.34 -33.07
N ILE A 248 2.01 3.77 -31.84
CA ILE A 248 1.07 4.39 -30.91
C ILE A 248 1.70 5.63 -30.29
N PHE A 249 0.86 6.60 -29.94
CA PHE A 249 1.26 7.89 -29.38
C PHE A 249 0.37 8.34 -28.22
N ALA A 250 -0.74 7.63 -27.94
CA ALA A 250 -1.63 7.91 -26.82
C ALA A 250 -1.76 6.68 -25.89
N PHE A 251 -1.82 6.91 -24.57
CA PHE A 251 -2.01 5.84 -23.59
C PHE A 251 -3.34 5.08 -23.77
N SER A 252 -4.36 5.75 -24.33
CA SER A 252 -5.64 5.13 -24.69
C SER A 252 -5.48 4.04 -25.76
N GLN A 253 -4.61 4.24 -26.76
CA GLN A 253 -4.33 3.25 -27.80
C GLN A 253 -3.64 2.01 -27.21
N LEU A 254 -2.72 2.22 -26.25
CA LEU A 254 -2.11 1.12 -25.50
C LEU A 254 -3.16 0.32 -24.73
N ARG A 255 -4.05 1.00 -24.00
CA ARG A 255 -5.14 0.35 -23.24
C ARG A 255 -6.07 -0.44 -24.14
N GLU A 256 -6.45 0.12 -25.29
CA GLU A 256 -7.29 -0.55 -26.28
C GLU A 256 -6.63 -1.81 -26.83
N ALA A 257 -5.36 -1.72 -27.25
CA ALA A 257 -4.61 -2.85 -27.78
C ALA A 257 -4.44 -3.98 -26.75
N VAL A 258 -4.16 -3.63 -25.49
CA VAL A 258 -4.06 -4.60 -24.39
C VAL A 258 -5.41 -5.25 -24.09
N GLY A 259 -6.49 -4.47 -24.05
CA GLY A 259 -7.84 -5.01 -23.84
C GLY A 259 -8.29 -5.93 -24.96
N ALA A 260 -7.92 -5.60 -26.21
CA ALA A 260 -8.26 -6.37 -27.40
C ALA A 260 -7.40 -7.62 -27.60
N SER A 261 -6.29 -7.78 -26.87
CA SER A 261 -5.40 -8.93 -27.04
C SER A 261 -5.96 -10.24 -26.49
N ASP A 262 -6.97 -10.17 -25.62
CA ASP A 262 -7.57 -11.30 -24.92
C ASP A 262 -6.52 -12.23 -24.25
N GLY A 263 -5.49 -11.63 -23.66
CA GLY A 263 -4.39 -12.34 -23.00
C GLY A 263 -3.32 -12.90 -23.94
N GLN A 264 -3.43 -12.69 -25.26
CA GLN A 264 -2.37 -13.04 -26.19
C GLN A 264 -1.11 -12.19 -25.96
N PRO A 265 0.10 -12.76 -26.16
CA PRO A 265 1.35 -12.00 -26.12
C PRO A 265 1.31 -10.82 -27.10
N LEU A 266 1.86 -9.70 -26.65
CA LEU A 266 2.02 -8.47 -27.39
C LEU A 266 3.52 -8.17 -27.52
N ASP A 267 3.94 -7.84 -28.74
CA ASP A 267 5.29 -7.35 -29.01
C ASP A 267 5.27 -5.83 -28.87
N LEU A 268 5.94 -5.33 -27.84
CA LEU A 268 6.05 -3.91 -27.53
C LEU A 268 7.39 -3.39 -28.01
N THR A 269 7.36 -2.33 -28.81
CA THR A 269 8.54 -1.50 -29.06
C THR A 269 8.54 -0.40 -28.01
N ILE A 270 9.62 -0.31 -27.24
CA ILE A 270 9.80 0.70 -26.21
C ILE A 270 11.02 1.56 -26.53
N TRP A 271 10.92 2.83 -26.19
CA TRP A 271 12.04 3.75 -26.10
C TRP A 271 12.36 3.97 -24.63
N ARG A 272 13.58 3.62 -24.22
CA ARG A 272 14.08 3.79 -22.86
C ARG A 272 15.04 4.98 -22.81
N PRO A 273 14.80 6.01 -22.00
CA PRO A 273 15.73 7.13 -21.88
C PRO A 273 17.09 6.65 -21.34
N THR A 274 18.18 7.06 -21.97
CA THR A 274 19.57 6.83 -21.52
C THR A 274 20.15 8.12 -20.93
N GLU A 275 21.23 8.01 -20.13
CA GLU A 275 21.89 9.19 -19.53
C GLU A 275 22.36 10.21 -20.58
N ASP A 276 22.69 9.75 -21.79
CA ASP A 276 23.10 10.58 -22.93
C ASP A 276 21.93 11.25 -23.67
N GLY A 277 20.68 11.02 -23.22
CA GLY A 277 19.46 11.66 -23.74
C GLY A 277 18.93 11.13 -25.07
N GLN A 278 19.67 10.26 -25.77
CA GLN A 278 19.26 9.70 -27.06
C GLN A 278 18.22 8.57 -26.92
N GLY A 279 18.26 7.89 -25.77
CA GLY A 279 17.46 6.70 -25.50
C GLY A 279 17.82 5.49 -26.36
N GLU A 280 17.38 4.33 -25.94
CA GLU A 280 17.57 3.05 -26.62
C GLU A 280 16.21 2.46 -26.99
N GLU A 281 16.11 1.93 -28.21
CA GLU A 281 14.91 1.20 -28.63
C GLU A 281 15.06 -0.29 -28.33
N LEU A 282 14.09 -0.84 -27.60
CA LEU A 282 14.06 -2.24 -27.20
C LEU A 282 12.74 -2.85 -27.67
N THR A 283 12.77 -4.14 -28.02
CA THR A 283 11.53 -4.91 -28.29
C THR A 283 11.35 -5.92 -27.18
N LEU A 284 10.20 -5.87 -26.51
CA LEU A 284 9.84 -6.75 -25.41
C LEU A 284 8.53 -7.45 -25.74
N THR A 285 8.49 -8.77 -25.54
CA THR A 285 7.24 -9.54 -25.67
C THR A 285 6.66 -9.77 -24.28
N MET A 286 5.37 -9.48 -24.11
CA MET A 286 4.69 -9.72 -22.85
C MET A 286 3.22 -10.12 -23.02
N ALA A 287 2.72 -11.00 -22.15
CA ALA A 287 1.32 -11.41 -22.14
C ALA A 287 0.56 -10.65 -21.05
N PRO A 288 -0.54 -9.94 -21.37
CA PRO A 288 -1.37 -9.30 -20.35
C PRO A 288 -1.90 -10.30 -19.33
N LYS A 289 -1.99 -9.87 -18.07
CA LYS A 289 -2.58 -10.65 -16.99
C LYS A 289 -4.03 -10.22 -16.77
N ARG A 290 -4.88 -11.19 -16.45
CA ARG A 290 -6.27 -10.92 -16.08
C ARG A 290 -6.29 -10.43 -14.62
N MET A 291 -6.76 -9.20 -14.41
CA MET A 291 -6.77 -8.55 -13.11
C MET A 291 -8.15 -7.96 -12.81
N ASP A 292 -8.54 -7.98 -11.54
CA ASP A 292 -9.80 -7.40 -11.06
C ASP A 292 -9.54 -5.99 -10.52
N LEU A 293 -10.18 -4.98 -11.10
CA LEU A 293 -10.04 -3.58 -10.70
C LEU A 293 -11.23 -3.12 -9.88
N PRO A 294 -11.03 -2.45 -8.73
CA PRO A 294 -12.12 -1.82 -8.00
C PRO A 294 -12.71 -0.66 -8.81
N LEU A 295 -14.04 -0.54 -8.81
CA LEU A 295 -14.76 0.57 -9.46
C LEU A 295 -15.05 1.70 -8.46
N PRO A 296 -15.08 2.98 -8.89
CA PRO A 296 -15.38 4.12 -8.00
C PRO A 296 -16.73 4.02 -7.30
N GLU A 297 -17.75 3.48 -7.97
CA GLU A 297 -19.11 3.30 -7.42
C GLU A 297 -19.24 2.03 -6.55
N GLY A 298 -18.16 1.27 -6.37
CA GLY A 298 -18.15 -0.03 -5.72
C GLY A 298 -18.24 -1.20 -6.70
N GLY A 299 -17.85 -2.39 -6.24
CA GLY A 299 -17.70 -3.57 -7.08
C GLY A 299 -16.36 -3.62 -7.82
N PHE A 300 -16.25 -4.56 -8.75
CA PHE A 300 -15.02 -4.84 -9.50
C PHE A 300 -15.33 -5.11 -10.97
N GLU A 301 -14.34 -4.85 -11.82
CA GLU A 301 -14.35 -5.23 -13.22
C GLU A 301 -13.07 -6.00 -13.56
N THR A 302 -13.23 -7.15 -14.21
CA THR A 302 -12.10 -7.95 -14.69
C THR A 302 -11.62 -7.43 -16.04
N ARG A 303 -10.33 -7.09 -16.15
CA ARG A 303 -9.71 -6.62 -17.39
C ARG A 303 -8.37 -7.31 -17.66
N TRP A 304 -7.99 -7.39 -18.92
CA TRP A 304 -6.63 -7.69 -19.33
C TRP A 304 -5.76 -6.44 -19.12
N LEU A 305 -4.68 -6.58 -18.36
CA LEU A 305 -3.84 -5.47 -17.96
C LEU A 305 -2.36 -5.86 -17.98
N ILE A 306 -1.53 -4.87 -18.26
CA ILE A 306 -0.06 -4.99 -18.21
C ILE A 306 0.54 -4.42 -16.92
N GLY A 307 -0.24 -3.67 -16.14
CA GLY A 307 0.19 -3.10 -14.84
C GLY A 307 1.12 -1.89 -14.95
N ILE A 308 0.89 -1.04 -15.94
CA ILE A 308 1.54 0.26 -16.09
C ILE A 308 0.52 1.36 -15.76
N SER A 309 0.99 2.40 -15.08
CA SER A 309 0.26 3.66 -14.92
C SER A 309 0.88 4.73 -15.82
N GLY A 310 0.04 5.39 -16.61
CA GLY A 310 0.41 6.51 -17.48
C GLY A 310 0.58 7.81 -16.71
N GLY A 311 0.81 8.89 -17.45
CA GLY A 311 0.81 10.23 -16.92
C GLY A 311 1.01 11.26 -18.01
N LEU A 312 0.83 12.53 -17.65
CA LEU A 312 1.12 13.64 -18.54
C LEU A 312 2.60 13.61 -18.96
N TYR A 313 2.89 13.98 -20.20
CA TYR A 313 4.28 14.16 -20.65
C TYR A 313 4.94 15.41 -20.08
N PHE A 314 4.21 16.19 -19.28
CA PHE A 314 4.75 17.29 -18.47
C PHE A 314 4.30 17.12 -17.02
N SER A 315 5.09 17.64 -16.08
CA SER A 315 4.69 17.72 -14.68
C SER A 315 4.09 19.11 -14.40
N PRO A 316 2.96 19.17 -13.67
CA PRO A 316 2.48 20.44 -13.16
C PRO A 316 3.38 20.92 -12.02
N ARG A 317 3.63 22.22 -11.99
CA ARG A 317 4.21 22.90 -10.82
C ARG A 317 3.32 22.63 -9.63
N THR A 318 3.92 22.18 -8.54
CA THR A 318 3.20 21.91 -7.31
C THR A 318 3.33 23.05 -6.31
N VAL A 319 2.31 23.18 -5.46
CA VAL A 319 2.29 24.05 -4.29
C VAL A 319 2.02 23.19 -3.05
N THR A 320 2.53 23.64 -1.91
CA THR A 320 2.28 22.94 -0.64
C THR A 320 0.81 23.13 -0.26
N PRO A 321 0.03 22.04 -0.09
CA PRO A 321 -1.36 22.13 0.31
C PRO A 321 -1.50 22.68 1.72
N GLY A 322 -2.70 23.17 2.05
CA GLY A 322 -3.00 23.61 3.41
C GLY A 322 -2.96 22.44 4.42
N PRO A 323 -2.72 22.70 5.72
CA PRO A 323 -2.71 21.63 6.72
C PRO A 323 -4.06 20.91 6.81
N PHE A 324 -5.17 21.63 6.61
CA PHE A 324 -6.51 21.03 6.59
C PHE A 324 -6.72 20.12 5.40
N GLU A 325 -6.26 20.52 4.21
CA GLU A 325 -6.33 19.72 2.98
C GLU A 325 -5.52 18.43 3.10
N ALA A 326 -4.30 18.51 3.63
CA ALA A 326 -3.47 17.33 3.89
C ALA A 326 -4.12 16.34 4.87
N VAL A 327 -4.74 16.85 5.94
CA VAL A 327 -5.50 16.04 6.90
C VAL A 327 -6.71 15.40 6.22
N SER A 328 -7.52 16.17 5.49
CA SER A 328 -8.69 15.64 4.78
C SER A 328 -8.29 14.53 3.80
N TYR A 329 -7.24 14.75 3.02
CA TYR A 329 -6.68 13.73 2.12
C TYR A 329 -6.27 12.46 2.87
N GLY A 330 -5.56 12.59 4.00
CA GLY A 330 -5.16 11.42 4.78
C GLY A 330 -6.35 10.59 5.28
N VAL A 331 -7.44 11.26 5.70
CA VAL A 331 -8.68 10.60 6.14
C VAL A 331 -9.35 9.91 4.95
N GLU A 332 -9.51 10.62 3.83
CA GLU A 332 -10.14 10.10 2.62
C GLU A 332 -9.41 8.87 2.07
N GLN A 333 -8.07 8.92 2.00
CA GLN A 333 -7.27 7.76 1.57
C GLN A 333 -7.44 6.57 2.51
N THR A 334 -7.41 6.80 3.82
CA THR A 334 -7.60 5.72 4.80
C THR A 334 -8.99 5.09 4.66
N VAL A 335 -10.04 5.91 4.53
CA VAL A 335 -11.42 5.45 4.32
C VAL A 335 -11.58 4.72 2.98
N TYR A 336 -10.95 5.23 1.92
CA TYR A 336 -10.95 4.59 0.61
C TYR A 336 -10.34 3.19 0.66
N ILE A 337 -9.16 3.03 1.28
CA ILE A 337 -8.53 1.72 1.44
C ILE A 337 -9.43 0.78 2.26
N VAL A 338 -10.01 1.24 3.37
CA VAL A 338 -10.93 0.41 4.18
C VAL A 338 -12.14 -0.05 3.34
N ARG A 339 -12.81 0.88 2.63
CA ARG A 339 -13.98 0.56 1.80
C ARG A 339 -13.63 -0.39 0.65
N SER A 340 -12.51 -0.13 -0.01
CA SER A 340 -12.01 -0.97 -1.11
C SER A 340 -11.65 -2.38 -0.62
N SER A 341 -10.95 -2.50 0.51
CA SER A 341 -10.63 -3.81 1.11
C SER A 341 -11.87 -4.60 1.52
N LEU A 342 -12.87 -3.95 2.13
CA LEU A 342 -14.14 -4.61 2.50
C LEU A 342 -14.95 -5.02 1.27
N SER A 343 -15.02 -4.16 0.25
CA SER A 343 -15.64 -4.48 -1.04
C SER A 343 -14.93 -5.65 -1.71
N GLY A 344 -13.60 -5.68 -1.71
CA GLY A 344 -12.80 -6.77 -2.25
C GLY A 344 -13.07 -8.10 -1.55
N LEU A 345 -13.05 -8.10 -0.21
CA LEU A 345 -13.36 -9.30 0.56
C LEU A 345 -14.79 -9.80 0.29
N TYR A 346 -15.76 -8.89 0.22
CA TYR A 346 -17.15 -9.24 -0.11
C TYR A 346 -17.28 -9.85 -1.50
N ASN A 347 -16.75 -9.19 -2.53
CA ASN A 347 -16.82 -9.67 -3.91
C ASN A 347 -16.07 -10.98 -4.11
N MET A 348 -14.99 -11.21 -3.36
CA MET A 348 -14.27 -12.49 -3.36
C MET A 348 -15.10 -13.59 -2.70
N ALA A 349 -15.75 -13.28 -1.58
CA ALA A 349 -16.59 -14.25 -0.86
C ALA A 349 -17.81 -14.70 -1.67
N VAL A 350 -18.41 -13.81 -2.48
CA VAL A 350 -19.52 -14.16 -3.38
C VAL A 350 -19.06 -14.71 -4.74
N GLY A 351 -17.75 -14.80 -4.99
CA GLY A 351 -17.17 -15.34 -6.23
C GLY A 351 -17.24 -14.40 -7.44
N ALA A 352 -17.45 -13.10 -7.23
CA ALA A 352 -17.46 -12.09 -8.28
C ALA A 352 -16.05 -11.68 -8.73
N ILE A 353 -15.03 -11.85 -7.87
CA ILE A 353 -13.62 -11.65 -8.20
C ILE A 353 -12.77 -12.86 -7.83
N SER A 354 -11.59 -12.95 -8.45
CA SER A 354 -10.65 -14.03 -8.22
C SER A 354 -10.09 -14.03 -6.80
N SER A 355 -9.90 -15.23 -6.24
CA SER A 355 -9.17 -15.39 -4.97
C SER A 355 -7.69 -15.00 -5.08
N CYS A 356 -7.14 -14.91 -6.29
CA CYS A 356 -5.77 -14.46 -6.55
C CYS A 356 -5.50 -13.00 -6.10
N ASN A 357 -6.55 -12.23 -5.81
CA ASN A 357 -6.42 -10.91 -5.19
C ASN A 357 -6.00 -10.99 -3.71
N LEU A 358 -6.18 -12.15 -3.05
CA LEU A 358 -5.70 -12.37 -1.69
C LEU A 358 -4.23 -12.80 -1.72
N ARG A 359 -3.33 -11.87 -1.37
CA ARG A 359 -1.89 -12.11 -1.29
C ARG A 359 -1.47 -12.51 0.13
N GLY A 360 -0.54 -13.44 0.20
CA GLY A 360 0.06 -13.91 1.45
C GLY A 360 1.37 -13.19 1.79
N PRO A 361 2.14 -13.73 2.77
CA PRO A 361 3.40 -13.13 3.19
C PRO A 361 4.45 -13.01 2.08
N ILE A 362 4.44 -13.93 1.10
CA ILE A 362 5.41 -13.91 0.00
C ILE A 362 5.08 -12.76 -0.96
N GLY A 363 3.81 -12.62 -1.32
CA GLY A 363 3.34 -11.52 -2.16
C GLY A 363 3.57 -10.16 -1.51
N ILE A 364 3.33 -10.03 -0.20
CA ILE A 364 3.63 -8.79 0.55
C ILE A 364 5.13 -8.49 0.54
N ALA A 365 5.99 -9.50 0.69
CA ALA A 365 7.44 -9.30 0.65
C ALA A 365 7.91 -8.82 -0.73
N GLN A 366 7.47 -9.48 -1.81
CA GLN A 366 7.76 -9.08 -3.20
C GLN A 366 7.28 -7.65 -3.49
N THR A 367 6.05 -7.33 -3.07
CA THR A 367 5.48 -5.98 -3.21
C THR A 367 6.28 -4.94 -2.44
N SER A 368 6.75 -5.26 -1.23
CA SER A 368 7.59 -4.39 -0.41
C SER A 368 8.91 -4.07 -1.13
N GLY A 369 9.58 -5.09 -1.69
CA GLY A 369 10.80 -4.91 -2.47
C GLY A 369 10.58 -4.06 -3.72
N ALA A 370 9.53 -4.35 -4.48
CA ALA A 370 9.17 -3.59 -5.69
C ALA A 370 8.78 -2.13 -5.40
N MET A 371 8.10 -1.87 -4.28
CA MET A 371 7.76 -0.51 -3.86
C MET A 371 9.00 0.26 -3.38
N ALA A 372 9.92 -0.44 -2.70
CA ALA A 372 11.20 0.13 -2.29
C ALA A 372 12.09 0.49 -3.48
N SER A 373 12.17 -0.36 -4.51
CA SER A 373 12.95 -0.08 -5.72
C SER A 373 12.38 1.09 -6.54
N GLN A 374 11.07 1.36 -6.44
CA GLN A 374 10.43 2.52 -7.06
C GLN A 374 10.68 3.84 -6.32
N GLY A 375 11.33 3.80 -5.15
CA GLY A 375 11.76 4.97 -4.38
C GLY A 375 11.09 5.10 -3.02
N ALA A 376 11.65 5.97 -2.18
CA ALA A 376 11.24 6.13 -0.78
C ALA A 376 9.77 6.56 -0.63
N THR A 377 9.27 7.46 -1.48
CA THR A 377 7.88 7.92 -1.43
C THR A 377 6.89 6.78 -1.68
N SER A 378 7.15 5.93 -2.68
CA SER A 378 6.33 4.76 -2.99
C SER A 378 6.36 3.74 -1.84
N PHE A 379 7.53 3.50 -1.26
CA PHE A 379 7.69 2.60 -0.11
C PHE A 379 6.94 3.09 1.14
N VAL A 380 7.05 4.38 1.47
CA VAL A 380 6.35 4.99 2.60
C VAL A 380 4.83 4.97 2.38
N TRP A 381 4.37 5.28 1.17
CA TRP A 381 2.95 5.17 0.81
C TRP A 381 2.45 3.72 0.94
N PHE A 382 3.25 2.73 0.52
CA PHE A 382 2.92 1.32 0.69
C PHE A 382 2.80 0.91 2.17
N ILE A 383 3.68 1.41 3.05
CA ILE A 383 3.58 1.19 4.50
C ILE A 383 2.22 1.70 5.04
N ALA A 384 1.72 2.84 4.55
CA ALA A 384 0.41 3.36 4.96
C ALA A 384 -0.76 2.48 4.49
N VAL A 385 -0.71 2.00 3.24
CA VAL A 385 -1.73 1.05 2.74
C VAL A 385 -1.70 -0.24 3.56
N LEU A 386 -0.52 -0.83 3.76
CA LEU A 386 -0.36 -2.07 4.51
C LEU A 386 -0.76 -1.88 5.98
N SER A 387 -0.41 -0.76 6.61
CA SER A 387 -0.82 -0.44 7.98
C SER A 387 -2.35 -0.36 8.11
N THR A 388 -3.03 0.30 7.15
CA THR A 388 -4.49 0.35 7.10
C THR A 388 -5.10 -1.04 6.97
N ALA A 389 -4.57 -1.87 6.07
CA ALA A 389 -5.06 -3.22 5.84
C ALA A 389 -4.86 -4.12 7.07
N VAL A 390 -3.68 -4.08 7.71
CA VAL A 390 -3.39 -4.85 8.94
C VAL A 390 -4.25 -4.37 10.11
N GLY A 391 -4.42 -3.05 10.28
CA GLY A 391 -5.33 -2.47 11.27
C GLY A 391 -6.78 -2.94 11.07
N LEU A 392 -7.27 -2.95 9.83
CA LEU A 392 -8.60 -3.45 9.49
C LEU A 392 -8.76 -4.94 9.81
N LEU A 393 -7.80 -5.76 9.39
CA LEU A 393 -7.83 -7.21 9.63
C LEU A 393 -7.82 -7.53 11.13
N ASN A 394 -7.01 -6.83 11.93
CA ASN A 394 -6.98 -7.03 13.38
C ASN A 394 -8.28 -6.62 14.08
N LEU A 395 -9.12 -5.80 13.45
CA LEU A 395 -10.44 -5.45 13.98
C LEU A 395 -11.51 -6.50 13.68
N PHE A 396 -11.24 -7.49 12.82
CA PHE A 396 -12.19 -8.54 12.52
C PHE A 396 -12.48 -9.41 13.76
N PRO A 397 -13.72 -9.93 13.88
CA PRO A 397 -14.16 -10.72 15.03
C PRO A 397 -13.61 -12.16 14.98
N ILE A 398 -12.30 -12.31 14.79
CA ILE A 398 -11.57 -13.57 14.78
C ILE A 398 -10.92 -13.73 16.15
N PRO A 399 -11.17 -14.82 16.91
CA PRO A 399 -10.72 -14.98 18.29
C PRO A 399 -9.25 -14.66 18.58
N VAL A 400 -8.34 -14.99 17.65
CA VAL A 400 -6.89 -14.77 17.79
C VAL A 400 -6.43 -13.34 17.51
N LEU A 401 -7.31 -12.50 16.97
CA LEU A 401 -7.06 -11.11 16.65
C LEU A 401 -7.70 -10.20 17.70
N ASP A 402 -7.30 -8.93 17.74
CA ASP A 402 -7.81 -7.95 18.69
C ASP A 402 -9.34 -7.83 18.67
N GLY A 403 -9.93 -7.83 17.47
CA GLY A 403 -11.37 -7.78 17.29
C GLY A 403 -12.09 -8.96 17.95
N GLY A 404 -11.48 -10.15 17.99
CA GLY A 404 -11.99 -11.29 18.75
C GLY A 404 -12.03 -11.03 20.26
N HIS A 405 -10.95 -10.46 20.81
CA HIS A 405 -10.91 -10.05 22.21
C HIS A 405 -11.93 -8.95 22.53
N LEU A 406 -12.16 -8.00 21.61
CA LEU A 406 -13.22 -7.01 21.74
C LEU A 406 -14.61 -7.64 21.76
N VAL A 407 -14.85 -8.69 20.96
CA VAL A 407 -16.11 -9.46 21.01
C VAL A 407 -16.28 -10.15 22.37
N PHE A 408 -15.22 -10.71 22.95
CA PHE A 408 -15.28 -11.31 24.29
C PHE A 408 -15.57 -10.26 25.37
N HIS A 409 -14.97 -9.07 25.27
CA HIS A 409 -15.28 -7.96 26.16
C HIS A 409 -16.72 -7.47 25.99
N ALA A 410 -17.24 -7.39 24.76
CA ALA A 410 -18.63 -7.03 24.51
C ALA A 410 -19.60 -8.08 25.09
N TYR A 411 -19.27 -9.37 24.96
CA TYR A 411 -20.02 -10.45 25.60
C TYR A 411 -20.01 -10.30 27.14
N GLU A 412 -18.84 -10.05 27.74
CA GLU A 412 -18.71 -9.82 29.18
C GLU A 412 -19.53 -8.60 29.64
N ALA A 413 -19.58 -7.52 28.84
CA ALA A 413 -20.38 -6.33 29.12
C ALA A 413 -21.87 -6.66 29.24
N VAL A 414 -22.38 -7.52 28.34
CA VAL A 414 -23.80 -7.89 28.27
C VAL A 414 -24.16 -8.93 29.32
N ARG A 415 -23.29 -9.92 29.56
CA ARG A 415 -23.55 -11.04 30.48
C ARG A 415 -23.12 -10.78 31.91
N GLY A 416 -22.32 -9.74 32.16
CA GLY A 416 -21.73 -9.41 33.47
C GLY A 416 -20.67 -10.41 33.95
N LYS A 417 -20.29 -11.38 33.11
CA LYS A 417 -19.28 -12.41 33.42
C LYS A 417 -18.49 -12.75 32.16
N PRO A 418 -17.18 -13.01 32.27
CA PRO A 418 -16.36 -13.42 31.13
C PRO A 418 -16.82 -14.80 30.60
N PRO A 419 -16.51 -15.12 29.33
CA PRO A 419 -16.66 -16.48 28.81
C PRO A 419 -15.91 -17.48 29.69
N GLY A 420 -16.45 -18.68 29.86
CA GLY A 420 -15.72 -19.72 30.59
C GLY A 420 -14.43 -20.12 29.87
N ASP A 421 -13.38 -20.46 30.61
CA ASP A 421 -12.05 -20.76 30.07
C ASP A 421 -12.06 -21.83 28.98
N TRP A 422 -12.92 -22.86 29.12
CA TRP A 422 -13.09 -23.87 28.07
C TRP A 422 -13.59 -23.27 26.76
N ALA A 423 -14.62 -22.43 26.83
CA ALA A 423 -15.19 -21.80 25.63
C ALA A 423 -14.19 -20.85 24.98
N LEU A 424 -13.46 -20.07 25.80
CA LEU A 424 -12.39 -19.20 25.31
C LEU A 424 -11.31 -20.01 24.59
N ASN A 425 -10.77 -21.05 25.22
CA ASN A 425 -9.73 -21.91 24.62
C ASN A 425 -10.19 -22.57 23.31
N VAL A 426 -11.44 -23.04 23.25
CA VAL A 426 -12.02 -23.62 22.03
C VAL A 426 -12.14 -22.56 20.93
N LEU A 427 -12.65 -21.37 21.24
CA LEU A 427 -12.76 -20.28 20.27
C LEU A 427 -11.39 -19.83 19.77
N MET A 428 -10.40 -19.69 20.66
CA MET A 428 -9.01 -19.38 20.29
C MET A 428 -8.42 -20.45 19.36
N ALA A 429 -8.63 -21.74 19.65
CA ALA A 429 -8.15 -22.83 18.80
C ALA A 429 -8.83 -22.83 17.43
N ILE A 430 -10.14 -22.58 17.36
CA ILE A 430 -10.87 -22.42 16.10
C ILE A 430 -10.33 -21.23 15.31
N GLY A 431 -10.12 -20.09 15.97
CA GLY A 431 -9.54 -18.90 15.35
C GLY A 431 -8.15 -19.18 14.79
N LEU A 432 -7.29 -19.88 15.54
CA LEU A 432 -5.93 -20.22 15.12
C LEU A 432 -5.94 -21.16 13.93
N ALA A 433 -6.82 -22.17 13.94
CA ALA A 433 -7.01 -23.07 12.81
C ALA A 433 -7.47 -22.29 11.56
N LEU A 434 -8.45 -21.40 11.71
CA LEU A 434 -8.96 -20.56 10.61
C LEU A 434 -7.87 -19.66 10.03
N LEU A 435 -7.12 -18.96 10.89
CA LEU A 435 -6.02 -18.09 10.47
C LEU A 435 -4.91 -18.91 9.78
N GLY A 436 -4.55 -20.07 10.34
CA GLY A 436 -3.58 -20.98 9.73
C GLY A 436 -4.03 -21.48 8.35
N THR A 437 -5.30 -21.85 8.19
CA THR A 437 -5.87 -22.23 6.90
C THR A 437 -5.86 -21.06 5.91
N LEU A 438 -6.22 -19.85 6.35
CA LEU A 438 -6.16 -18.65 5.53
C LEU A 438 -4.73 -18.33 5.08
N MET A 439 -3.74 -18.46 5.96
CA MET A 439 -2.32 -18.25 5.63
C MET A 439 -1.84 -19.28 4.61
N LEU A 440 -2.17 -20.56 4.78
CA LEU A 440 -1.84 -21.60 3.82
C LEU A 440 -2.49 -21.36 2.47
N PHE A 441 -3.75 -20.92 2.46
CA PHE A 441 -4.47 -20.54 1.25
C PHE A 441 -3.84 -19.32 0.56
N ALA A 442 -3.43 -18.30 1.32
CA ALA A 442 -2.78 -17.12 0.77
C ALA A 442 -1.38 -17.45 0.20
N ILE A 443 -0.61 -18.34 0.86
CA ILE A 443 0.66 -18.86 0.32
C ILE A 443 0.41 -19.67 -0.94
N PHE A 444 -0.66 -20.49 -0.99
CA PHE A 444 -1.04 -21.20 -2.19
C PHE A 444 -1.34 -20.21 -3.33
N ASN A 445 -2.11 -19.15 -3.08
CA ASN A 445 -2.35 -18.11 -4.07
C ASN A 445 -1.05 -17.42 -4.51
N ASP A 446 -0.15 -17.10 -3.58
CA ASP A 446 1.15 -16.49 -3.92
C ASP A 446 1.99 -17.35 -4.86
N LEU A 447 1.88 -18.68 -4.77
CA LEU A 447 2.69 -19.62 -5.56
C LEU A 447 2.04 -20.05 -6.87
N PHE A 448 0.70 -20.09 -6.93
CA PHE A 448 -0.03 -20.70 -8.05
C PHE A 448 -0.89 -19.72 -8.83
N CYS A 449 -1.16 -18.52 -8.30
CA CYS A 449 -1.82 -17.48 -9.08
C CYS A 449 -0.82 -16.73 -9.97
N PRO A 450 -1.22 -16.40 -11.22
CA PRO A 450 -0.38 -15.68 -12.17
C PRO A 450 -0.08 -14.22 -11.78
#